data_AF-A0A1E1ITS0-F1
#
_entry.id   AF-A0A1E1ITS0-F1
#
_cell.length_a   1.000
_cell.length_b   1.000
_cell.length_c   1.000
_cell.angle_alpha   90.00
_cell.angle_beta   90.00
_cell.angle_gamma   90.00
#
_symmetry.space_group_name_H-M   'P 1'
#
loop_
_entity.id
_entity.type
_entity.pdbx_description
1 polymer ?
#
loop_
_entity_poly.entity_id
_entity_poly.type
_entity_poly.pdbx_seq_one_letter_code
_entity_poly.pdbx_strand_id
1 'polypeptide(L)'
;MLRRASSVAGSAPFSCWVFYGVRSKAELLYDETLKEALRTGAIAKYEYALSREDDRGKHGMYVTDLVKRNRLMVTDALQSAGQVFVCGPAKALQSVRELVKCDLLAEPDDDDSVQEQRLLLLEDQGRLNFNIWSTGNIFE
;
A
#
# COMPACT_ATOMS: atom_id res chain seq x y z
N MET A 1 18.80 6.82 17.78
CA MET A 1 17.82 6.80 18.89
C MET A 1 16.51 7.38 18.37
N LEU A 2 15.50 6.54 18.10
CA LEU A 2 14.15 7.04 17.81
C LEU A 2 13.52 7.50 19.12
N ARG A 3 13.27 8.81 19.26
CA ARG A 3 12.46 9.36 20.35
C ARG A 3 11.01 8.93 20.12
N ARG A 4 10.47 8.09 21.01
CA ARG A 4 9.02 7.87 21.12
C ARG A 4 8.37 9.20 21.51
N ALA A 5 7.62 9.81 20.59
CA ALA A 5 6.62 10.79 21.00
C ALA A 5 5.57 10.07 21.86
N SER A 6 5.18 10.68 22.97
CA SER A 6 4.14 10.15 23.86
C SER A 6 2.84 10.05 23.07
N SER A 7 2.50 8.85 22.61
CA SER A 7 1.22 8.56 21.97
C SER A 7 0.16 8.36 23.06
N VAL A 8 -1.07 8.78 22.78
CA VAL A 8 -2.22 8.57 23.68
C VAL A 8 -2.35 7.06 23.92
N ALA A 9 -2.69 6.64 25.14
CA ALA A 9 -2.85 5.22 25.47
C ALA A 9 -3.82 4.56 24.46
N GLY A 10 -3.28 3.73 23.56
CA GLY A 10 -4.03 3.06 22.49
C GLY A 10 -3.64 3.43 21.05
N SER A 11 -2.99 4.58 20.79
CA SER A 11 -2.58 4.93 19.42
C SER A 11 -1.24 4.33 19.05
N ALA A 12 -1.17 3.69 17.87
CA ALA A 12 0.06 3.08 17.34
C ALA A 12 1.24 4.09 17.37
N PRO A 13 2.46 3.65 17.73
CA PRO A 13 3.61 4.54 17.82
C PRO A 13 4.02 5.14 16.46
N PHE A 14 3.53 4.56 15.36
CA PHE A 14 3.72 5.02 14.00
C PHE A 14 2.39 4.90 13.23
N SER A 15 2.12 5.83 12.32
CA SER A 15 0.95 5.77 11.46
C SER A 15 1.01 4.55 10.55
N CYS A 16 -0.02 3.72 10.59
CA CYS A 16 -0.19 2.56 9.71
C CYS A 16 -1.41 2.77 8.82
N TRP A 17 -1.29 2.50 7.51
CA TRP A 17 -2.37 2.67 6.54
C TRP A 17 -2.59 1.38 5.77
N VAL A 18 -3.86 1.01 5.58
CA VAL A 18 -4.27 -0.20 4.86
C VAL A 18 -5.04 0.19 3.62
N PHE A 19 -4.54 -0.20 2.45
CA PHE A 19 -5.23 -0.10 1.17
C PHE A 19 -5.55 -1.51 0.68
N TYR A 20 -6.83 -1.80 0.47
CA TYR A 20 -7.30 -3.17 0.19
C TYR A 20 -8.08 -3.25 -1.13
N GLY A 21 -7.79 -4.25 -1.96
CA GLY A 21 -8.43 -4.42 -3.27
C GLY A 21 -9.21 -5.72 -3.33
N VAL A 22 -10.50 -5.64 -3.65
CA VAL A 22 -11.39 -6.80 -3.83
C VAL A 22 -12.30 -6.61 -5.04
N ARG A 23 -13.09 -7.64 -5.39
CA ARG A 23 -14.06 -7.53 -6.50
C ARG A 23 -15.35 -6.87 -6.06
N SER A 24 -15.90 -7.30 -4.93
CA SER A 24 -17.17 -6.85 -4.36
C SER A 24 -17.08 -6.71 -2.84
N LYS A 25 -18.05 -6.04 -2.19
CA LYS A 25 -18.09 -5.89 -0.73
C LYS A 25 -18.19 -7.22 -0.01
N ALA A 26 -18.85 -8.20 -0.60
CA ALA A 26 -18.99 -9.55 -0.04
C ALA A 26 -17.63 -10.25 0.14
N GLU A 27 -16.60 -9.81 -0.59
CA GLU A 27 -15.24 -10.35 -0.55
C GLU A 27 -14.29 -9.54 0.35
N LEU A 28 -14.79 -8.54 1.09
CA LEU A 28 -13.98 -7.78 2.04
C LEU A 28 -13.66 -8.64 3.28
N LEU A 29 -12.64 -9.48 3.15
CA LEU A 29 -12.14 -10.29 4.26
C LEU A 29 -11.62 -9.37 5.37
N TYR A 30 -12.03 -9.66 6.60
CA TYR A 30 -11.64 -8.92 7.81
C TYR A 30 -12.09 -7.45 7.84
N ASP A 31 -13.10 -7.05 7.06
CA ASP A 31 -13.59 -5.66 7.02
C ASP A 31 -13.91 -5.10 8.41
N GLU A 32 -14.67 -5.84 9.21
CA GLU A 32 -15.05 -5.44 10.57
C GLU A 32 -13.84 -5.37 11.50
N THR A 33 -12.86 -6.27 11.34
CA THR A 33 -11.61 -6.23 12.11
C THR A 33 -10.77 -5.01 11.76
N LEU A 34 -10.67 -4.64 10.48
CA LEU A 34 -9.94 -3.46 10.03
C LEU A 34 -10.66 -2.16 10.42
N LYS A 35 -11.99 -2.14 10.39
CA LYS A 35 -12.79 -1.03 10.93
C LYS A 35 -12.58 -0.86 12.43
N GLU A 36 -12.53 -1.95 13.18
CA GLU A 36 -12.25 -1.92 14.62
C GLU A 36 -10.82 -1.46 14.90
N ALA A 37 -9.84 -1.92 14.13
CA ALA A 37 -8.45 -1.44 14.21
C ALA A 37 -8.34 0.07 13.93
N LEU A 38 -9.12 0.57 12.97
CA LEU A 38 -9.22 2.01 12.68
C LEU A 38 -9.86 2.76 13.85
N ARG A 39 -10.97 2.24 14.40
CA ARG A 39 -11.70 2.84 15.53
C ARG A 39 -10.86 2.92 16.79
N THR A 40 -10.01 1.93 17.04
CA THR A 40 -9.13 1.85 18.21
C THR A 40 -7.80 2.57 18.03
N GLY A 41 -7.49 3.06 16.83
CA GLY A 41 -6.24 3.76 16.53
C GLY A 41 -5.02 2.84 16.32
N ALA A 42 -5.26 1.53 16.13
CA ALA A 42 -4.21 0.58 15.75
C ALA A 42 -3.72 0.82 14.31
N ILE A 43 -4.62 1.30 13.44
CA ILE A 43 -4.28 1.84 12.12
C ILE A 43 -4.88 3.25 11.99
N ALA A 44 -4.22 4.11 11.21
CA ALA A 44 -4.63 5.49 10.98
C ALA A 44 -5.54 5.66 9.76
N LYS A 45 -5.56 4.67 8.85
CA LYS A 45 -6.38 4.68 7.64
C LYS A 45 -6.69 3.27 7.18
N TYR A 46 -7.93 3.07 6.74
CA TYR A 46 -8.35 1.89 6.01
C TYR A 46 -9.23 2.34 4.84
N GLU A 47 -8.79 2.06 3.62
CA GLU A 47 -9.54 2.29 2.40
C GLU A 47 -9.56 1.01 1.55
N TYR A 48 -10.70 0.72 0.93
CA TYR A 48 -10.82 -0.38 -0.02
C TYR A 48 -11.31 0.08 -1.39
N ALA A 49 -10.94 -0.70 -2.40
CA ALA A 49 -11.32 -0.56 -3.79
C ALA A 49 -12.11 -1.78 -4.26
N LEU A 50 -13.18 -1.54 -5.01
CA LEU A 50 -14.04 -2.58 -5.59
C LEU A 50 -13.85 -2.57 -7.11
N SER A 51 -13.40 -3.68 -7.66
CA SER A 51 -13.12 -3.79 -9.10
C SER A 51 -14.35 -4.17 -9.94
N ARG A 52 -15.44 -4.65 -9.33
CA ARG A 52 -16.63 -5.16 -10.05
C ARG A 52 -17.98 -4.68 -9.49
N GLU A 53 -17.97 -3.89 -8.43
CA GLU A 53 -19.19 -3.40 -7.78
C GLU A 53 -19.13 -1.88 -7.66
N ASP A 54 -20.28 -1.25 -7.91
CA ASP A 54 -20.45 0.17 -7.64
C ASP A 54 -20.76 0.43 -6.16
N ASP A 55 -19.82 1.07 -5.48
CA ASP A 55 -20.08 1.71 -4.18
C ASP A 55 -19.88 3.20 -4.30
N ARG A 56 -20.98 3.97 -4.33
CA ARG A 56 -20.94 5.45 -4.23
C ARG A 56 -20.00 6.10 -5.26
N GLY A 57 -20.05 5.65 -6.52
CA GLY A 57 -19.22 6.20 -7.61
C GLY A 57 -17.80 5.62 -7.71
N LYS A 58 -17.51 4.54 -6.99
CA LYS A 58 -16.23 3.81 -7.03
C LYS A 58 -16.28 2.60 -7.98
N HIS A 59 -16.71 2.80 -9.22
CA HIS A 59 -16.72 1.72 -10.21
C HIS A 59 -15.30 1.34 -10.64
N GLY A 60 -14.99 0.05 -10.74
CA GLY A 60 -13.80 -0.44 -11.43
C GLY A 60 -12.47 0.03 -10.82
N MET A 61 -12.44 0.26 -9.51
CA MET A 61 -11.24 0.76 -8.83
C MET A 61 -10.30 -0.37 -8.41
N TYR A 62 -9.00 -0.08 -8.43
CA TYR A 62 -7.94 -0.93 -7.92
C TYR A 62 -7.22 -0.28 -6.74
N VAL A 63 -6.42 -1.08 -6.03
CA VAL A 63 -5.61 -0.59 -4.90
C VAL A 63 -4.63 0.51 -5.34
N THR A 64 -4.12 0.42 -6.58
CA THR A 64 -3.25 1.44 -7.18
C THR A 64 -3.95 2.80 -7.27
N ASP A 65 -5.25 2.85 -7.54
CA ASP A 65 -6.01 4.10 -7.56
C ASP A 65 -6.11 4.74 -6.17
N LEU A 66 -6.27 3.92 -5.12
CA LEU A 66 -6.27 4.41 -3.74
C LEU A 66 -4.91 5.01 -3.36
N VAL A 67 -3.83 4.31 -3.72
CA VAL A 67 -2.48 4.78 -3.46
C VAL A 67 -2.19 6.06 -4.25
N LYS A 68 -2.59 6.16 -5.54
CA LYS A 68 -2.47 7.39 -6.35
C LYS A 68 -3.21 8.58 -5.72
N ARG A 69 -4.45 8.38 -5.23
CA ARG A 69 -5.20 9.44 -4.53
C ARG A 69 -4.51 9.92 -3.27
N ASN A 70 -3.74 9.04 -2.64
CA ASN A 70 -2.98 9.31 -1.42
C ASN A 70 -1.48 9.56 -1.69
N ARG A 71 -1.07 9.82 -2.94
CA ARG A 71 0.35 9.82 -3.35
C ARG A 71 1.24 10.70 -2.48
N LEU A 72 0.82 11.93 -2.18
CA LEU A 72 1.64 12.87 -1.39
C LEU A 72 1.93 12.32 0.01
N MET A 73 0.93 11.73 0.65
CA MET A 73 1.05 11.12 1.98
C MET A 73 1.97 9.88 1.93
N VAL A 74 1.85 9.05 0.89
CA VAL A 74 2.68 7.84 0.75
C VAL A 74 4.12 8.21 0.39
N THR A 75 4.34 9.16 -0.52
CA THR A 75 5.67 9.65 -0.89
C THR A 75 6.36 10.31 0.30
N ASP A 76 5.69 11.17 1.07
CA ASP A 76 6.25 11.79 2.27
C ASP A 76 6.67 10.75 3.32
N ALA A 77 5.86 9.70 3.52
CA ALA A 77 6.22 8.59 4.38
C ALA A 77 7.46 7.84 3.86
N LEU A 78 7.55 7.58 2.55
CA LEU A 78 8.72 6.96 1.92
C LEU A 78 9.96 7.88 1.93
N GLN A 79 9.82 9.19 2.03
CA GLN A 79 10.96 10.09 2.26
C GLN A 79 11.38 10.09 3.74
N SER A 80 10.41 9.94 4.65
CA SER A 80 10.60 9.97 6.11
C SER A 80 10.83 8.60 6.76
N ALA A 81 11.61 7.72 6.10
CA ALA A 81 11.96 6.38 6.58
C ALA A 81 10.80 5.38 6.77
N GLY A 82 9.60 5.69 6.27
CA GLY A 82 8.45 4.78 6.25
C GLY A 82 8.69 3.53 5.40
N GLN A 83 7.81 2.54 5.58
CA GLN A 83 7.89 1.25 4.92
C GLN A 83 6.56 0.94 4.20
N VAL A 84 6.66 0.26 3.06
CA VAL A 84 5.54 -0.25 2.28
C VAL A 84 5.61 -1.77 2.26
N PHE A 85 4.48 -2.40 2.57
CA PHE A 85 4.28 -3.83 2.50
C PHE A 85 3.16 -4.12 1.51
N VAL A 86 3.45 -4.95 0.51
CA VAL A 86 2.51 -5.30 -0.55
C VAL A 86 2.40 -6.82 -0.60
N CYS A 87 1.19 -7.33 -0.43
CA CYS A 87 0.93 -8.77 -0.39
C CYS A 87 -0.19 -9.11 -1.38
N GLY A 88 0.00 -10.15 -2.20
CA GLY A 88 -0.99 -10.48 -3.22
C GLY A 88 -0.48 -11.28 -4.41
N PRO A 89 -1.31 -11.43 -5.45
CA PRO A 89 -0.93 -12.13 -6.67
C PRO A 89 0.10 -11.33 -7.48
N ALA A 90 1.04 -12.04 -8.12
CA ALA A 90 2.16 -11.45 -8.87
C ALA A 90 1.78 -10.28 -9.79
N LYS A 91 0.70 -10.40 -10.58
CA LYS A 91 0.25 -9.33 -11.49
C LYS A 91 -0.14 -8.05 -10.76
N ALA A 92 -0.81 -8.16 -9.61
CA ALA A 92 -1.19 -6.98 -8.84
C ALA A 92 0.04 -6.30 -8.23
N LEU A 93 1.00 -7.11 -7.74
CA LEU A 93 2.23 -6.59 -7.14
C LEU A 93 3.13 -5.92 -8.18
N GLN A 94 3.17 -6.43 -9.42
CA GLN A 94 3.81 -5.75 -10.55
C GLN A 94 3.21 -4.35 -10.78
N SER A 95 1.88 -4.22 -10.78
CA SER A 95 1.22 -2.91 -10.92
C SER A 95 1.53 -1.96 -9.77
N VAL A 96 1.65 -2.46 -8.54
CA VAL A 96 2.04 -1.64 -7.39
C VAL A 96 3.53 -1.25 -7.46
N ARG A 97 4.42 -2.15 -7.90
CA ARG A 97 5.83 -1.84 -8.09
C ARG A 97 6.02 -0.74 -9.15
N GLU A 98 5.31 -0.85 -10.27
CA GLU A 98 5.34 0.16 -11.32
C GLU A 98 4.78 1.50 -10.84
N LEU A 99 3.70 1.49 -10.06
CA LEU A 99 3.17 2.68 -9.41
C LEU A 99 4.22 3.36 -8.51
N VAL A 100 4.91 2.58 -7.68
CA VAL A 100 5.95 3.12 -6.80
C VAL A 100 7.07 3.76 -7.62
N LYS A 101 7.54 3.05 -8.66
CA LYS A 101 8.60 3.53 -9.56
C LYS A 101 8.23 4.83 -10.26
N CYS A 102 7.09 4.85 -10.95
CA CYS A 102 6.75 5.88 -11.93
C CYS A 102 5.91 7.03 -11.37
N ASP A 103 5.11 6.79 -10.31
CA ASP A 103 4.20 7.81 -9.79
C ASP A 103 4.60 8.33 -8.40
N LEU A 104 5.31 7.53 -7.58
CA LEU A 104 5.62 7.90 -6.19
C LEU A 104 7.07 8.37 -5.99
N LEU A 105 8.03 7.78 -6.70
CA LEU A 105 9.47 8.04 -6.56
C LEU A 105 10.09 8.81 -7.74
N ALA A 106 9.35 8.96 -8.84
CA ALA A 106 9.82 9.64 -10.04
C ALA A 106 9.91 11.15 -9.80
N GLU A 107 11.02 11.73 -10.26
CA GLU A 107 11.28 13.16 -10.32
C GLU A 107 11.31 13.62 -11.79
N PRO A 108 11.10 14.92 -12.08
CA PRO A 108 10.89 15.42 -13.45
C PRO A 108 11.97 15.06 -14.48
N ASP A 109 13.23 14.90 -14.05
CA ASP A 109 14.39 14.66 -14.91
C ASP A 109 14.90 13.20 -14.88
N ASP A 110 14.15 12.29 -14.25
CA ASP A 110 14.58 10.89 -14.19
C ASP A 110 14.40 10.15 -15.51
N ASP A 111 15.41 9.35 -15.87
CA ASP A 111 15.23 8.23 -16.79
C ASP A 111 14.78 6.95 -16.05
N ASP A 112 14.42 5.91 -16.80
CA ASP A 112 13.96 4.63 -16.25
C ASP A 112 15.02 3.96 -15.34
N SER A 113 16.31 4.15 -15.63
CA SER A 113 17.39 3.55 -14.83
C SER A 113 17.48 4.19 -13.45
N VAL A 114 17.34 5.52 -13.37
CA VAL A 114 17.33 6.25 -12.09
C VAL A 114 16.12 5.86 -11.25
N GLN A 115 14.93 5.75 -11.86
CA GLN A 115 13.72 5.35 -11.14
C GLN A 115 13.84 3.92 -10.59
N GLU A 116 14.33 2.99 -11.42
CA GLU A 116 14.57 1.60 -11.01
C GLU A 116 15.60 1.51 -9.87
N GLN A 117 16.69 2.29 -9.94
CA GLN A 117 17.70 2.31 -8.88
C GLN A 117 17.15 2.78 -7.54
N ARG A 118 16.27 3.81 -7.52
CA ARG A 118 15.62 4.27 -6.28
C ARG A 118 14.72 3.20 -5.68
N LEU A 119 13.99 2.49 -6.52
CA LEU A 119 13.13 1.41 -6.07
C LEU A 119 13.96 0.27 -5.47
N LEU A 120 15.01 -0.19 -6.16
CA LEU A 120 15.92 -1.22 -5.67
C LEU A 120 16.60 -0.83 -4.34
N LEU A 121 16.97 0.44 -4.18
CA LEU A 121 17.53 0.94 -2.92
C LEU A 121 16.54 0.79 -1.75
N LEU A 122 15.24 1.04 -1.98
CA LEU A 122 14.23 0.84 -0.93
C LEU A 122 13.96 -0.63 -0.64
N GLU A 123 14.05 -1.51 -1.64
CA GLU A 123 13.97 -2.97 -1.45
C GLU A 123 15.16 -3.48 -0.62
N ASP A 124 16.38 -3.07 -0.96
CA ASP A 124 17.61 -3.42 -0.23
C ASP A 124 17.59 -2.94 1.24
N GLN A 125 17.03 -1.74 1.47
CA GLN A 125 16.83 -1.19 2.82
C GLN A 125 15.70 -1.88 3.60
N GLY A 126 14.99 -2.85 3.02
CA GLY A 126 13.82 -3.50 3.65
C GLY A 126 12.64 -2.55 3.84
N ARG A 127 12.57 -1.48 3.05
CA ARG A 127 11.53 -0.44 3.12
C ARG A 127 10.43 -0.63 2.09
N LEU A 128 10.70 -1.39 1.04
CA LEU A 128 9.70 -1.85 0.09
C LEU A 128 9.69 -3.39 0.10
N ASN A 129 8.60 -3.98 0.57
CA ASN A 129 8.51 -5.41 0.85
C ASN A 129 7.35 -6.03 0.04
N PHE A 130 7.67 -6.98 -0.82
CA PHE A 130 6.69 -7.70 -1.64
C PHE A 130 6.55 -9.15 -1.17
N ASN A 131 5.34 -9.55 -0.78
CA ASN A 131 4.98 -10.94 -0.50
C ASN A 131 4.08 -11.46 -1.62
N ILE A 132 4.69 -12.18 -2.57
CA ILE A 132 4.06 -12.58 -3.82
C ILE A 132 3.59 -14.03 -3.73
N TRP A 133 2.37 -14.30 -4.15
CA TRP A 133 1.95 -15.63 -4.58
C TRP A 133 1.61 -15.64 -6.07
N SER A 134 1.73 -16.81 -6.70
CA SER A 134 1.26 -17.04 -8.06
C SER A 134 0.20 -18.14 -8.05
N THR A 135 -0.75 -18.07 -8.98
CA THR A 135 -1.77 -19.11 -9.16
C THR A 135 -1.27 -20.27 -10.03
N GLY A 136 0.05 -20.42 -10.16
CA GLY A 136 0.64 -21.57 -10.85
C GLY A 136 0.46 -22.80 -9.98
N ASN A 137 -0.20 -23.82 -10.53
CA ASN A 137 -0.19 -25.14 -9.91
C ASN A 137 1.27 -25.62 -9.93
N ILE A 138 1.88 -25.87 -8.78
CA ILE A 138 3.23 -26.50 -8.73
C ILE A 138 3.18 -27.99 -9.14
N PHE A 139 1.99 -28.49 -9.51
CA PHE A 139 1.71 -29.87 -9.90
C PHE A 139 1.04 -30.02 -11.27
N GLU A 140 1.04 -28.99 -12.12
CA GLU A 140 0.72 -29.12 -13.55
C GLU A 140 1.88 -28.66 -14.44
#